data_AF-A0A9X0CT07-F1
#
_entry.id   AF-A0A9X0CT07-F1
#
_cell.length_a   1.000
_cell.length_b   1.000
_cell.length_c   1.000
_cell.angle_alpha   90.00
_cell.angle_beta   90.00
_cell.angle_gamma   90.00
#
_symmetry.space_group_name_H-M   'P 1'
#
loop_
_entity.id
_entity.type
_entity.pdbx_description
1 polymer ?
#
loop_
_entity_poly.entity_id
_entity_poly.type
_entity_poly.pdbx_seq_one_letter_code
_entity_poly.pdbx_strand_id
1 'polypeptide(L)'
;MFFTSDTTQKQFELPVVSLPGVDDSYPPMKKSLMMIKYMHDYHIDEYEWFMRADDDLYVRNDKLVGLLRSLNSSDDIHLGQAGTGLMEERGKLHLLPGDNYCMGGPGVIMSRSVLKKVGPHLEHCLQTVLTSHEDVELGRCIQRYAGVPCTWSYEMQTCFFHHYTAKGTGTIFYGDLNTKTIDDAITLHSLKHAAYMYRLHSHFMNKRIQDLQQEGVKLQTGFDDNGSISARKWHQAFSSKETKQSG
;
A
#
# COMPACT_ATOMS: atom_id res chain seq x y z
N MET A 1 4.53 10.53 -6.39
CA MET A 1 5.05 11.90 -6.27
C MET A 1 5.61 12.07 -4.88
N PHE A 2 6.69 12.83 -4.73
CA PHE A 2 7.25 13.17 -3.43
C PHE A 2 6.88 14.61 -3.09
N PHE A 3 6.71 14.92 -1.80
CA PHE A 3 6.28 16.23 -1.34
C PHE A 3 7.33 16.85 -0.43
N THR A 4 7.62 18.12 -0.64
CA THR A 4 8.63 18.87 0.11
C THR A 4 8.12 20.25 0.52
N SER A 5 8.83 20.89 1.45
CA SER A 5 8.55 22.25 1.89
C SER A 5 8.76 23.28 0.77
N ASP A 6 8.24 24.49 0.95
CA ASP A 6 8.44 25.61 0.03
C ASP A 6 9.89 26.11 -0.04
N THR A 7 10.68 25.81 0.98
CA THR A 7 12.08 26.23 1.09
C THR A 7 13.04 25.36 0.28
N THR A 8 12.61 24.17 -0.16
CA THR A 8 13.47 23.23 -0.86
C THR A 8 13.45 23.45 -2.38
N GLN A 9 14.18 24.47 -2.85
CA GLN A 9 14.34 24.82 -4.26
C GLN A 9 15.41 23.99 -5.01
N LYS A 10 15.48 22.67 -4.77
CA LYS A 10 16.43 21.82 -5.51
C LYS A 10 15.79 21.23 -6.75
N GLN A 11 16.56 21.18 -7.84
CA GLN A 11 16.22 20.39 -9.01
C GLN A 11 16.41 18.92 -8.65
N PHE A 12 15.29 18.21 -8.47
CA PHE A 12 15.31 16.79 -8.17
C PHE A 12 15.14 15.99 -9.46
N GLU A 13 15.84 14.85 -9.56
CA GLU A 13 15.59 13.85 -10.62
C GLU A 13 14.23 13.14 -10.41
N LEU A 14 13.67 13.26 -9.21
CA LEU A 14 12.39 12.67 -8.82
C LEU A 14 11.23 13.66 -9.05
N PRO A 15 10.00 13.16 -9.27
CA PRO A 15 8.81 14.00 -9.37
C PRO A 15 8.44 14.55 -7.97
N VAL A 16 9.03 15.70 -7.64
CA VAL A 16 8.87 16.40 -6.36
C VAL A 16 7.93 17.59 -6.53
N VAL A 17 6.94 17.68 -5.64
CA VAL A 17 6.00 18.79 -5.51
C VAL A 17 6.38 19.59 -4.27
N SER A 18 6.68 20.87 -4.45
CA SER A 18 6.88 21.80 -3.35
C SER A 18 5.53 22.37 -2.91
N LEU A 19 5.22 22.27 -1.61
CA LEU A 19 3.95 22.72 -1.04
C LEU A 19 4.08 24.16 -0.53
N PRO A 20 3.36 25.13 -1.12
CA PRO A 20 3.46 26.54 -0.72
C PRO A 20 3.09 26.77 0.74
N GLY A 21 3.91 27.53 1.48
CA GLY A 21 3.66 27.88 2.88
C GLY A 21 3.79 26.70 3.85
N VAL A 22 4.38 25.59 3.43
CA VAL A 22 4.66 24.40 4.27
C VAL A 22 6.14 24.35 4.58
N ASP A 23 6.47 24.15 5.85
CA ASP A 23 7.85 24.00 6.33
C ASP A 23 8.20 22.52 6.62
N ASP A 24 9.42 22.29 7.11
CA ASP A 24 9.92 20.97 7.53
C ASP A 24 9.79 20.73 9.05
N SER A 25 8.87 21.43 9.72
CA SER A 25 8.64 21.27 11.15
C SER A 25 8.17 19.84 11.50
N TYR A 26 8.70 19.31 12.61
CA TYR A 26 8.34 18.00 13.13
C TYR A 26 7.48 18.12 14.40
N PRO A 27 6.38 17.35 14.55
CA PRO A 27 5.84 16.37 13.59
C PRO A 27 5.26 17.00 12.31
N PRO A 28 5.27 16.30 11.16
CA PRO A 28 4.98 16.86 9.83
C PRO A 28 3.47 17.05 9.55
N MET A 29 2.72 17.57 10.52
CA MET A 29 1.26 17.76 10.48
C MET A 29 0.81 18.54 9.25
N LYS A 30 1.32 19.77 9.09
CA LYS A 30 0.94 20.66 7.98
C LYS A 30 1.31 20.04 6.64
N LYS A 31 2.50 19.46 6.55
CA LYS A 31 2.99 18.83 5.32
C LYS A 31 2.11 17.68 4.88
N SER A 32 1.75 16.78 5.79
CA SER A 32 0.93 15.62 5.44
C SER A 32 -0.49 16.01 4.99
N LEU A 33 -1.18 16.87 5.74
CA LEU A 33 -2.53 17.27 5.37
C LEU A 33 -2.54 18.11 4.08
N MET A 34 -1.53 18.96 3.85
CA MET A 34 -1.42 19.72 2.60
C MET A 34 -1.03 18.84 1.41
N MET A 35 -0.25 17.79 1.62
CA MET A 35 -0.01 16.75 0.60
C MET A 35 -1.32 16.07 0.20
N ILE A 36 -2.15 15.70 1.18
CA ILE A 36 -3.45 15.06 0.91
C ILE A 36 -4.40 16.03 0.21
N LYS A 37 -4.38 17.31 0.61
CA LYS A 37 -5.12 18.37 -0.09
C LYS A 37 -4.66 18.53 -1.53
N TYR A 38 -3.36 18.49 -1.79
CA TYR A 38 -2.83 18.52 -3.15
C TYR A 38 -3.33 17.33 -3.97
N MET A 39 -3.27 16.11 -3.43
CA MET A 39 -3.79 14.92 -4.12
C MET A 39 -5.28 15.08 -4.47
N HIS A 40 -6.06 15.66 -3.56
CA HIS A 40 -7.46 16.00 -3.83
C HIS A 40 -7.60 17.04 -4.94
N ASP A 41 -6.98 18.21 -4.77
CA ASP A 41 -7.22 19.36 -5.64
C ASP A 41 -6.79 19.12 -7.09
N TYR A 42 -5.75 18.30 -7.31
CA TYR A 42 -5.17 18.09 -8.63
C TYR A 42 -5.45 16.72 -9.23
N HIS A 43 -5.75 15.69 -8.42
CA HIS A 43 -5.78 14.31 -8.91
C HIS A 43 -7.00 13.50 -8.48
N ILE A 44 -8.00 14.12 -7.83
CA ILE A 44 -9.16 13.38 -7.29
C ILE A 44 -9.94 12.61 -8.36
N ASP A 45 -10.03 13.15 -9.57
CA ASP A 45 -10.76 12.53 -10.68
C ASP A 45 -9.85 11.66 -11.59
N GLU A 46 -8.53 11.64 -11.33
CA GLU A 46 -7.55 10.86 -12.11
C GLU A 46 -7.27 9.46 -11.51
N TYR A 47 -7.36 9.33 -10.19
CA TYR A 47 -7.06 8.08 -9.48
C TYR A 47 -8.21 7.60 -8.60
N GLU A 48 -8.25 6.28 -8.40
CA GLU A 48 -9.26 5.64 -7.56
C GLU A 48 -8.82 5.47 -6.10
N TRP A 49 -7.51 5.48 -5.87
CA TRP A 49 -6.88 5.18 -4.59
C TRP A 49 -5.72 6.13 -4.36
N PHE A 50 -5.60 6.62 -3.13
CA PHE A 50 -4.58 7.58 -2.72
C PHE A 50 -3.85 7.03 -1.50
N MET A 51 -2.52 7.11 -1.51
CA MET A 51 -1.68 6.58 -0.44
C MET A 51 -0.78 7.67 0.12
N ARG A 52 -0.83 7.88 1.44
CA ARG A 52 0.18 8.61 2.22
C ARG A 52 1.21 7.61 2.72
N ALA A 53 2.49 7.91 2.48
CA ALA A 53 3.62 7.03 2.80
C ALA A 53 4.81 7.85 3.31
N ASP A 54 5.54 7.29 4.28
CA ASP A 54 6.85 7.82 4.69
C ASP A 54 7.95 7.40 3.70
N ASP A 55 9.08 8.09 3.72
CA ASP A 55 10.22 7.85 2.82
C ASP A 55 11.04 6.60 3.18
N ASP A 56 10.80 6.01 4.35
CA ASP A 56 11.39 4.77 4.84
C ASP A 56 10.42 3.57 4.78
N LEU A 57 9.36 3.69 3.98
CA LEU A 57 8.40 2.62 3.71
C LEU A 57 8.72 1.89 2.41
N TYR A 58 8.79 0.56 2.46
CA TYR A 58 8.84 -0.28 1.25
C TYR A 58 7.45 -0.82 0.91
N VAL A 59 7.01 -0.62 -0.33
CA VAL A 59 5.69 -1.04 -0.82
C VAL A 59 5.84 -2.12 -1.89
N ARG A 60 5.11 -3.23 -1.71
CA ARG A 60 4.98 -4.30 -2.70
C ARG A 60 3.79 -4.04 -3.61
N ASN A 61 4.08 -3.38 -4.73
CA ASN A 61 3.04 -2.90 -5.66
C ASN A 61 2.17 -4.02 -6.22
N ASP A 62 2.72 -5.20 -6.48
CA ASP A 62 1.99 -6.38 -6.96
C ASP A 62 0.89 -6.80 -5.98
N LYS A 63 1.22 -6.91 -4.69
CA LYS A 63 0.27 -7.23 -3.64
C LYS A 63 -0.71 -6.10 -3.36
N LEU A 64 -0.21 -4.86 -3.34
CA LEU A 64 -1.05 -3.69 -3.11
C LEU A 64 -2.13 -3.58 -4.17
N VAL A 65 -1.76 -3.69 -5.45
CA VAL A 65 -2.71 -3.67 -6.57
C VAL A 65 -3.70 -4.83 -6.46
N GLY A 66 -3.25 -6.02 -6.06
CA GLY A 66 -4.13 -7.17 -5.81
C GLY A 66 -5.21 -6.87 -4.77
N LEU A 67 -4.83 -6.30 -3.62
CA LEU A 67 -5.77 -5.87 -2.57
C LEU A 67 -6.73 -4.80 -3.09
N LEU A 68 -6.22 -3.72 -3.69
CA LEU A 68 -7.06 -2.60 -4.12
C LEU A 68 -8.03 -2.97 -5.24
N ARG A 69 -7.67 -3.90 -6.13
CA ARG A 69 -8.57 -4.42 -7.17
C ARG A 69 -9.70 -5.31 -6.63
N SER A 70 -9.53 -5.88 -5.43
CA SER A 70 -10.60 -6.65 -4.78
C SER A 70 -11.62 -5.77 -4.06
N LEU A 71 -11.40 -4.45 -4.00
CA LEU A 71 -12.22 -3.48 -3.29
C LEU A 71 -12.90 -2.52 -4.27
N ASN A 72 -14.03 -1.96 -3.86
CA ASN A 72 -14.74 -0.96 -4.65
C ASN A 72 -14.33 0.45 -4.22
N SER A 73 -13.67 1.18 -5.11
CA SER A 73 -13.17 2.55 -4.86
C SER A 73 -14.28 3.60 -4.64
N SER A 74 -15.54 3.25 -4.92
CA SER A 74 -16.72 4.09 -4.67
C SER A 74 -17.23 3.99 -3.23
N ASP A 75 -16.82 2.95 -2.50
CA ASP A 75 -17.15 2.81 -1.08
C ASP A 75 -16.19 3.67 -0.24
N ASP A 76 -16.66 4.10 0.93
CA ASP A 76 -15.83 4.87 1.86
C ASP A 76 -14.82 3.95 2.56
N ILE A 77 -13.65 3.80 1.96
CA ILE A 77 -12.61 2.90 2.45
C ILE A 77 -11.38 3.69 2.91
N HIS A 78 -10.96 3.39 4.15
CA HIS A 78 -9.75 3.91 4.79
C HIS A 78 -8.94 2.72 5.36
N LEU A 79 -7.79 2.44 4.75
CA LEU A 79 -6.96 1.27 5.02
C LEU A 79 -5.58 1.67 5.56
N GLY A 80 -5.03 0.78 6.37
CA GLY A 80 -3.72 0.90 6.97
C GLY A 80 -3.65 0.01 8.20
N GLN A 81 -2.60 0.16 9.00
CA GLN A 81 -2.55 -0.51 10.29
C GLN A 81 -3.28 0.32 11.35
N ALA A 82 -4.41 -0.19 11.85
CA ALA A 82 -5.18 0.51 12.87
C ALA A 82 -4.42 0.59 14.22
N GLY A 83 -4.36 1.79 14.79
CA GLY A 83 -3.81 2.10 16.10
C GLY A 83 -4.87 2.70 17.03
N THR A 84 -4.71 2.48 18.33
CA THR A 84 -5.53 3.09 19.41
C THR A 84 -4.67 3.88 20.41
N GLY A 85 -3.45 4.23 20.02
CA GLY A 85 -2.42 4.75 20.93
C GLY A 85 -1.77 3.71 21.83
N LEU A 86 -0.54 3.99 22.26
CA LEU A 86 0.15 3.23 23.30
C LEU A 86 -0.57 3.41 24.65
N MET A 87 -0.41 2.46 25.57
CA MET A 87 -1.08 2.54 26.89
C MET A 87 -0.73 3.84 27.64
N GLU A 88 0.48 4.36 27.47
CA GLU A 88 0.97 5.60 28.10
C GLU A 88 0.45 6.89 27.43
N GLU A 89 -0.10 6.76 26.22
CA GLU A 89 -0.71 7.83 25.41
C GLU A 89 -2.24 7.73 25.39
N ARG A 90 -2.82 6.64 25.91
CA ARG A 90 -4.27 6.50 26.08
C ARG A 90 -4.78 7.64 26.95
N GLY A 91 -5.72 8.41 26.40
CA GLY A 91 -6.27 9.63 27.02
C GLY A 91 -5.58 10.93 26.59
N LYS A 92 -4.35 10.88 26.06
CA LYS A 92 -3.66 12.04 25.47
C LYS A 92 -3.99 12.26 23.99
N LEU A 93 -4.47 11.21 23.32
CA LEU A 93 -4.85 11.28 21.91
C LEU A 93 -6.26 11.82 21.67
N HIS A 94 -7.04 12.10 22.73
CA HIS A 94 -8.44 12.54 22.61
C HIS A 94 -9.30 11.62 21.72
N LEU A 95 -9.06 10.31 21.77
CA LEU A 95 -9.85 9.30 21.07
C LEU A 95 -11.02 8.87 21.97
N LEU A 96 -12.22 8.74 21.41
CA LEU A 96 -13.37 8.19 22.13
C LEU A 96 -13.25 6.66 22.23
N PRO A 97 -13.98 6.02 23.17
CA PRO A 97 -14.03 4.56 23.23
C PRO A 97 -14.53 3.97 21.91
N GLY A 98 -13.68 3.16 21.26
CA GLY A 98 -13.97 2.54 19.96
C GLY A 98 -13.36 3.28 18.76
N ASP A 99 -12.85 4.50 18.94
CA ASP A 99 -12.13 5.21 17.88
C ASP A 99 -10.76 4.55 17.61
N ASN A 100 -10.35 4.61 16.35
CA ASN A 100 -9.02 4.23 15.91
C ASN A 100 -8.53 5.19 14.81
N TYR A 101 -7.27 5.03 14.40
CA TYR A 101 -6.68 5.74 13.27
C TYR A 101 -5.74 4.81 12.52
N CYS A 102 -5.45 5.09 11.25
CA CYS A 102 -4.44 4.35 10.51
C CYS A 102 -3.09 4.97 10.81
N MET A 103 -2.13 4.17 11.27
CA MET A 103 -0.80 4.66 11.60
C MET A 103 -0.05 5.13 10.36
N GLY A 104 0.66 6.25 10.48
CA GLY A 104 1.31 6.91 9.33
C GLY A 104 2.42 6.07 8.69
N GLY A 105 3.30 5.49 9.52
CA GLY A 105 4.51 4.78 9.11
C GLY A 105 4.30 3.66 8.08
N PRO A 106 3.46 2.64 8.34
CA PRO A 106 3.23 1.57 7.39
C PRO A 106 2.38 2.02 6.18
N GLY A 107 1.94 3.27 6.14
CA GLY A 107 1.17 3.87 5.06
C GLY A 107 -0.33 3.87 5.33
N VAL A 108 -0.98 4.90 4.82
CA VAL A 108 -2.43 5.13 4.93
C VAL A 108 -3.02 5.24 3.53
N ILE A 109 -4.05 4.47 3.25
CA ILE A 109 -4.73 4.45 1.95
C ILE A 109 -6.16 4.95 2.12
N MET A 110 -6.57 5.83 1.21
CA MET A 110 -7.92 6.35 1.11
C MET A 110 -8.47 6.04 -0.28
N SER A 111 -9.71 5.56 -0.31
CA SER A 111 -10.51 5.55 -1.54
C SER A 111 -10.73 6.97 -2.06
N ARG A 112 -10.98 7.10 -3.36
CA ARG A 112 -11.43 8.34 -3.98
C ARG A 112 -12.66 8.91 -3.28
N SER A 113 -13.62 8.07 -2.87
CA SER A 113 -14.82 8.53 -2.14
C SER A 113 -14.46 9.25 -0.84
N VAL A 114 -13.59 8.65 -0.01
CA VAL A 114 -13.11 9.26 1.23
C VAL A 114 -12.38 10.59 0.94
N LEU A 115 -11.42 10.58 0.02
CA LEU A 115 -10.63 11.78 -0.24
C LEU A 115 -11.49 12.94 -0.79
N LYS A 116 -12.50 12.65 -1.61
CA LYS A 116 -13.45 13.64 -2.14
C LYS A 116 -14.28 14.31 -1.04
N LYS A 117 -14.64 13.58 0.01
CA LYS A 117 -15.38 14.10 1.16
C LYS A 117 -14.50 14.91 2.10
N VAL A 118 -13.25 14.48 2.30
CA VAL A 118 -12.34 15.06 3.30
C VAL A 118 -11.57 16.26 2.75
N GLY A 119 -11.18 16.22 1.47
CA GLY A 119 -10.35 17.23 0.80
C GLY A 119 -10.76 18.69 1.05
N PRO A 120 -12.04 19.05 0.86
CA PRO A 120 -12.54 20.41 1.10
C PRO A 120 -12.41 20.91 2.55
N HIS A 121 -12.15 20.01 3.51
CA HIS A 121 -12.12 20.32 4.93
C HIS A 121 -10.73 20.23 5.57
N LEU A 122 -9.69 19.84 4.81
CA LEU A 122 -8.35 19.62 5.34
C LEU A 122 -7.73 20.87 5.99
N GLU A 123 -7.98 22.07 5.44
CA GLU A 123 -7.52 23.33 6.04
C GLU A 123 -8.19 23.60 7.39
N HIS A 124 -9.49 23.28 7.51
CA HIS A 124 -10.21 23.39 8.77
C HIS A 124 -9.71 22.34 9.79
N CYS A 125 -9.42 21.12 9.34
CA CYS A 125 -8.82 20.10 10.19
C CYS A 125 -7.46 20.54 10.73
N LEU A 126 -6.62 21.19 9.92
CA LEU A 126 -5.34 21.75 10.35
C LEU A 126 -5.47 22.82 11.45
N GLN A 127 -6.56 23.61 11.43
CA GLN A 127 -6.82 24.64 12.44
C GLN A 127 -7.44 24.08 13.73
N THR A 128 -7.93 22.85 13.71
CA THR A 128 -8.68 22.22 14.83
C THR A 128 -8.01 20.97 15.38
N VAL A 129 -6.69 20.84 15.16
CA VAL A 129 -5.89 19.74 15.67
C VAL A 129 -5.92 19.70 17.20
N LEU A 130 -6.05 18.50 17.77
CA LEU A 130 -6.04 18.29 19.22
C LEU A 130 -4.74 17.72 19.74
N THR A 131 -3.93 17.15 18.85
CA THR A 131 -2.68 16.46 19.20
C THR A 131 -1.59 16.84 18.20
N SER A 132 -0.34 16.54 18.56
CA SER A 132 0.80 16.65 17.64
C SER A 132 0.94 15.44 16.72
N HIS A 133 0.08 14.42 16.85
CA HIS A 133 0.15 13.17 16.07
C HIS A 133 -0.61 13.33 14.77
N GLU A 134 0.13 13.44 13.66
CA GLU A 134 -0.43 13.70 12.33
C GLU A 134 -1.39 12.61 11.84
N ASP A 135 -1.06 11.35 12.07
CA ASP A 135 -1.90 10.21 11.70
C ASP A 135 -3.21 10.15 12.49
N VAL A 136 -3.17 10.52 13.78
CA VAL A 136 -4.35 10.66 14.63
C VAL A 136 -5.26 11.77 14.11
N GLU A 137 -4.72 12.95 13.79
CA GLU A 137 -5.54 14.08 13.33
C GLU A 137 -6.08 13.86 11.91
N LEU A 138 -5.32 13.18 11.03
CA LEU A 138 -5.85 12.73 9.73
C LEU A 138 -7.00 11.74 9.92
N GLY A 139 -6.83 10.73 10.77
CA GLY A 139 -7.89 9.77 11.10
C GLY A 139 -9.13 10.46 11.68
N ARG A 140 -8.94 11.43 12.58
CA ARG A 140 -10.02 12.25 13.16
C ARG A 140 -10.76 13.05 12.08
N CYS A 141 -10.03 13.64 11.13
CA CYS A 141 -10.60 14.40 10.02
C CYS A 141 -11.43 13.48 9.10
N ILE A 142 -10.91 12.30 8.76
CA ILE A 142 -11.61 11.29 7.95
C ILE A 142 -12.88 10.81 8.67
N GLN A 143 -12.79 10.47 9.96
CA GLN A 143 -13.95 10.07 10.76
C GLN A 143 -15.01 11.18 10.81
N ARG A 144 -14.60 12.45 10.94
CA ARG A 144 -15.51 13.59 11.01
C ARG A 144 -16.27 13.83 9.70
N TYR A 145 -15.60 13.75 8.55
CA TYR A 145 -16.16 14.18 7.26
C TYR A 145 -16.56 13.04 6.32
N ALA A 146 -15.93 11.88 6.42
CA ALA A 146 -16.29 10.68 5.67
C ALA A 146 -17.05 9.65 6.53
N GLY A 147 -17.02 9.77 7.86
CA GLY A 147 -17.79 8.89 8.75
C GLY A 147 -17.20 7.49 8.95
N VAL A 148 -16.00 7.23 8.42
CA VAL A 148 -15.36 5.91 8.46
C VAL A 148 -14.08 5.91 9.30
N PRO A 149 -13.89 4.91 10.18
CA PRO A 149 -12.65 4.76 10.93
C PRO A 149 -11.57 4.11 10.05
N CYS A 150 -10.37 3.93 10.59
CA CYS A 150 -9.42 3.00 9.99
C CYS A 150 -9.98 1.58 10.04
N THR A 151 -9.80 0.82 8.96
CA THR A 151 -10.27 -0.56 8.88
C THR A 151 -9.65 -1.41 9.99
N TRP A 152 -10.50 -1.93 10.88
CA TRP A 152 -10.10 -2.77 11.99
C TRP A 152 -10.06 -4.24 11.57
N SER A 153 -8.89 -4.72 11.17
CA SER A 153 -8.67 -6.12 10.81
C SER A 153 -7.31 -6.60 11.32
N TYR A 154 -7.27 -7.82 11.84
CA TYR A 154 -6.02 -8.44 12.30
C TYR A 154 -5.06 -8.67 11.13
N GLU A 155 -5.61 -9.01 9.96
CA GLU A 155 -4.86 -9.17 8.71
C GLU A 155 -4.18 -7.86 8.31
N MET A 156 -4.78 -6.70 8.57
CA MET A 156 -4.16 -5.41 8.27
C MET A 156 -2.87 -5.17 9.07
N GLN A 157 -2.68 -5.79 10.24
CA GLN A 157 -1.41 -5.72 10.97
C GLN A 157 -0.29 -6.52 10.28
N THR A 158 -0.66 -7.55 9.54
CA THR A 158 0.29 -8.36 8.75
C THR A 158 0.55 -7.69 7.40
N CYS A 159 -0.50 -7.20 6.73
CA CYS A 159 -0.38 -6.53 5.43
C CYS A 159 0.36 -5.20 5.53
N PHE A 160 0.04 -4.37 6.52
CA PHE A 160 0.66 -3.08 6.76
C PHE A 160 1.64 -3.21 7.92
N PHE A 161 2.79 -3.83 7.67
CA PHE A 161 3.68 -4.27 8.73
C PHE A 161 4.52 -3.10 9.27
N HIS A 162 4.29 -2.77 10.53
CA HIS A 162 5.12 -1.85 11.30
C HIS A 162 5.98 -2.59 12.33
N HIS A 163 7.29 -2.46 12.21
CA HIS A 163 8.23 -3.04 13.16
C HIS A 163 8.36 -2.19 14.44
N TYR A 164 7.58 -2.54 15.46
CA TYR A 164 7.74 -2.00 16.80
C TYR A 164 8.96 -2.58 17.49
N THR A 165 10.11 -1.92 17.41
CA THR A 165 11.14 -2.07 18.43
C THR A 165 11.44 -0.72 19.05
N ALA A 166 11.60 -0.68 20.38
CA ALA A 166 11.93 0.52 21.16
C ALA A 166 13.23 1.23 20.72
N LYS A 167 14.01 0.61 19.82
CA LYS A 167 15.23 1.17 19.24
C LYS A 167 15.13 1.47 17.74
N GLY A 168 13.98 1.20 17.10
CA GLY A 168 13.75 1.49 15.68
C GLY A 168 14.80 0.89 14.74
N THR A 169 15.51 -0.16 15.17
CA THR A 169 16.73 -0.59 14.51
C THR A 169 16.46 -1.35 13.21
N GLY A 170 15.21 -1.61 12.81
CA GLY A 170 14.89 -2.32 11.57
C GLY A 170 15.51 -3.73 11.47
N THR A 171 15.83 -4.35 12.60
CA THR A 171 16.69 -5.56 12.67
C THR A 171 16.09 -6.77 11.99
N ILE A 172 14.76 -6.85 11.92
CA ILE A 172 14.04 -7.83 11.10
C ILE A 172 14.53 -7.82 9.65
N PHE A 173 14.79 -6.65 9.07
CA PHE A 173 15.24 -6.51 7.68
C PHE A 173 16.74 -6.79 7.50
N TYR A 174 17.46 -6.98 8.61
CA TYR A 174 18.89 -7.30 8.62
C TYR A 174 19.14 -8.81 8.67
N GLY A 175 18.18 -9.57 9.21
CA GLY A 175 18.24 -11.03 9.29
C GLY A 175 17.81 -11.75 8.02
N ASP A 176 17.23 -12.94 8.20
CA ASP A 176 16.64 -13.73 7.12
C ASP A 176 15.38 -13.03 6.58
N LEU A 177 15.29 -12.93 5.25
CA LEU A 177 14.14 -12.34 4.57
C LEU A 177 13.07 -13.39 4.22
N ASN A 178 13.39 -14.68 4.30
CA ASN A 178 12.46 -15.78 4.01
C ASN A 178 11.56 -16.11 5.20
N THR A 179 10.87 -15.10 5.71
CA THR A 179 9.94 -15.27 6.83
C THR A 179 8.51 -15.03 6.38
N LYS A 180 7.55 -15.72 7.00
CA LYS A 180 6.12 -15.54 6.71
C LYS A 180 5.67 -14.09 6.87
N THR A 181 6.19 -13.38 7.88
CA THR A 181 5.89 -11.96 8.11
C THR A 181 6.28 -11.08 6.93
N ILE A 182 7.51 -11.25 6.41
CA ILE A 182 8.00 -10.50 5.26
C ILE A 182 7.24 -10.90 3.99
N ASP A 183 6.95 -12.20 3.85
CA ASP A 183 6.26 -12.73 2.67
C ASP A 183 4.80 -12.33 2.59
N ASP A 184 4.11 -12.18 3.72
CA ASP A 184 2.69 -11.80 3.72
C ASP A 184 2.48 -10.30 3.61
N ALA A 185 3.40 -9.49 4.13
CA ALA A 185 3.30 -8.04 4.13
C ALA A 185 3.15 -7.45 2.71
N ILE A 186 2.37 -6.38 2.64
CA ILE A 186 2.21 -5.49 1.48
C ILE A 186 3.14 -4.29 1.65
N THR A 187 3.15 -3.70 2.85
CA THR A 187 4.03 -2.59 3.19
C THR A 187 4.92 -2.99 4.37
N LEU A 188 6.18 -2.55 4.35
CA LEU A 188 7.21 -2.88 5.33
C LEU A 188 7.85 -1.59 5.84
N HIS A 189 7.61 -1.26 7.11
CA HIS A 189 8.12 -0.07 7.79
C HIS A 189 8.81 -0.43 9.12
N SER A 190 9.87 0.24 9.57
CA SER A 190 10.64 1.32 8.92
C SER A 190 11.98 0.81 8.39
N LEU A 191 12.43 1.38 7.27
CA LEU A 191 13.71 1.07 6.62
C LEU A 191 14.64 2.28 6.68
N LYS A 192 15.31 2.45 7.83
CA LYS A 192 16.15 3.62 8.10
C LYS A 192 17.41 3.74 7.22
N HIS A 193 17.81 2.68 6.52
CA HIS A 193 18.93 2.74 5.57
C HIS A 193 18.53 2.21 4.20
N ALA A 194 18.86 2.99 3.16
CA ALA A 194 18.53 2.68 1.77
C ALA A 194 19.05 1.29 1.34
N ALA A 195 20.20 0.84 1.86
CA ALA A 195 20.75 -0.48 1.57
C ALA A 195 19.76 -1.62 1.83
N TYR A 196 18.93 -1.52 2.88
CA TYR A 196 17.94 -2.55 3.19
C TYR A 196 16.68 -2.45 2.35
N MET A 197 16.33 -1.24 1.89
CA MET A 197 15.28 -1.06 0.88
C MET A 197 15.69 -1.75 -0.43
N TYR A 198 16.92 -1.56 -0.89
CA TYR A 198 17.46 -2.27 -2.06
C TYR A 198 17.54 -3.79 -1.85
N ARG A 199 17.94 -4.23 -0.65
CA ARG A 199 17.98 -5.65 -0.30
C ARG A 199 16.60 -6.30 -0.38
N LEU A 200 15.57 -5.66 0.20
CA LEU A 200 14.18 -6.12 0.11
C LEU A 200 13.69 -6.13 -1.34
N HIS A 201 14.02 -5.09 -2.10
CA HIS A 201 13.66 -5.02 -3.51
C HIS A 201 14.26 -6.19 -4.30
N SER A 202 15.56 -6.43 -4.17
CA SER A 202 16.24 -7.57 -4.80
C SER A 202 15.65 -8.91 -4.36
N HIS A 203 15.33 -9.07 -3.08
CA HIS A 203 14.69 -10.28 -2.55
C HIS A 203 13.35 -10.58 -3.24
N PHE A 204 12.44 -9.59 -3.30
CA PHE A 204 11.13 -9.80 -3.92
C PHE A 204 11.19 -9.90 -5.45
N MET A 205 12.12 -9.21 -6.09
CA MET A 205 12.36 -9.39 -7.53
C MET A 205 12.84 -10.80 -7.86
N ASN A 206 13.75 -11.36 -7.06
CA ASN A 206 14.20 -12.74 -7.23
C ASN A 206 13.06 -13.75 -7.02
N LYS A 207 12.20 -13.55 -6.01
CA LYS A 207 10.99 -14.38 -5.83
C LYS A 207 10.07 -14.28 -7.04
N ARG A 208 9.82 -13.06 -7.55
CA ARG A 208 8.99 -12.87 -8.74
C ARG A 208 9.56 -13.55 -9.98
N ILE A 209 10.88 -13.52 -10.16
CA ILE A 209 11.56 -14.24 -11.24
C ILE A 209 11.33 -15.74 -11.12
N GLN A 210 11.49 -16.30 -9.91
CA GLN A 210 11.24 -17.73 -9.65
C GLN A 210 9.79 -18.11 -9.94
N ASP A 211 8.82 -17.31 -9.50
CA ASP A 211 7.39 -17.54 -9.75
C ASP A 211 7.08 -17.55 -11.26
N LEU A 212 7.63 -16.57 -11.99
CA LEU A 212 7.45 -16.47 -13.45
C LEU A 212 8.09 -17.63 -14.20
N GLN A 213 9.25 -18.11 -13.75
CA GLN A 213 9.90 -19.30 -14.33
C GLN A 213 9.05 -20.56 -14.10
N GLN A 214 8.51 -20.74 -12.90
CA GLN A 214 7.63 -21.86 -12.60
C GLN A 214 6.32 -21.80 -13.40
N GLU A 215 5.75 -20.60 -13.57
CA GLU A 215 4.58 -20.38 -14.40
C GLU A 215 4.89 -20.71 -15.88
N GLY A 216 6.04 -20.29 -16.38
CA GLY A 216 6.51 -20.63 -17.73
C GLY A 216 6.62 -22.14 -17.96
N VAL A 217 7.20 -22.88 -17.00
CA VAL A 217 7.27 -24.35 -17.06
C VAL A 217 5.89 -24.98 -17.08
N LYS A 218 4.97 -24.54 -16.21
CA LYS A 218 3.59 -25.07 -16.16
C LYS A 218 2.83 -24.84 -17.46
N LEU A 219 2.98 -23.66 -18.05
CA LEU A 219 2.37 -23.31 -19.33
C LEU A 219 2.93 -24.18 -20.47
N GLN A 220 4.25 -24.41 -20.47
CA GLN A 220 4.89 -25.27 -21.46
C GLN A 220 4.43 -26.73 -21.34
N THR A 221 4.41 -27.29 -20.13
CA THR A 221 3.90 -28.65 -19.91
C THR A 221 2.41 -28.77 -20.30
N GLY A 222 1.61 -27.76 -19.99
CA GLY A 222 0.20 -27.72 -20.39
C GLY A 222 0.01 -27.63 -21.91
N PHE A 223 0.90 -26.92 -22.60
CA PHE A 223 0.91 -26.86 -24.07
C PHE A 223 1.31 -28.20 -24.69
N ASP A 224 2.36 -28.85 -24.17
CA ASP A 224 2.81 -30.16 -24.64
C ASP A 224 1.73 -31.24 -24.44
N ASP A 225 1.05 -31.22 -23.29
CA ASP A 225 -0.07 -32.11 -23.00
C ASP A 225 -1.25 -31.86 -23.95
N ASN A 226 -1.63 -30.60 -24.16
CA ASN A 226 -2.76 -30.26 -25.03
C ASN A 226 -2.44 -30.49 -26.53
N GLY A 227 -1.19 -30.28 -26.93
CA GLY A 227 -0.66 -30.63 -28.25
C GLY A 227 -0.66 -32.14 -28.49
N SER A 228 -0.29 -32.93 -27.48
CA SER A 228 -0.36 -34.40 -27.55
C SER A 228 -1.80 -34.93 -27.63
N ILE A 229 -2.75 -34.31 -26.90
CA ILE A 229 -4.18 -34.64 -26.96
C ILE A 229 -4.74 -34.29 -28.35
N SER A 230 -4.39 -33.13 -28.89
CA SER A 230 -4.77 -32.73 -30.24
C SER A 230 -4.25 -33.72 -31.28
N ALA A 231 -2.96 -34.07 -31.23
CA ALA A 231 -2.34 -35.04 -32.14
C ALA A 231 -3.00 -36.43 -32.05
N ARG A 232 -3.34 -36.91 -30.85
CA ARG A 232 -4.08 -38.17 -30.66
C ARG A 232 -5.50 -38.12 -31.24
N LYS A 233 -6.21 -37.01 -31.07
CA LYS A 233 -7.54 -36.79 -31.68
C LYS A 233 -7.47 -36.76 -33.21
N TRP A 234 -6.46 -36.11 -33.78
CA TRP A 234 -6.23 -36.11 -35.23
C TRP A 234 -5.92 -37.53 -35.74
N HIS A 235 -5.03 -38.28 -35.08
CA HIS A 235 -4.75 -39.66 -35.47
C HIS A 235 -5.98 -40.58 -35.41
N GLN A 236 -6.82 -40.47 -34.37
CA GLN A 236 -8.08 -41.24 -34.30
C GLN A 236 -9.07 -40.85 -35.42
N ALA A 237 -9.15 -39.56 -35.77
CA ALA A 237 -10.01 -39.07 -36.84
C ALA A 237 -9.53 -39.50 -38.25
N PHE A 238 -8.22 -39.67 -38.45
CA PHE A 238 -7.66 -40.17 -39.72
C PHE A 238 -7.76 -41.69 -39.83
N SER A 239 -7.47 -42.44 -38.75
CA SER A 239 -7.54 -43.91 -38.76
C SER A 239 -8.97 -44.45 -38.94
N SER A 240 -9.99 -43.71 -38.47
CA SER A 240 -11.41 -44.04 -38.67
C SER A 240 -11.96 -43.74 -40.08
N LYS A 241 -11.22 -42.97 -40.89
CA LYS A 241 -11.58 -42.73 -42.30
C LYS A 241 -11.02 -43.81 -43.24
N GLU A 242 -9.85 -44.36 -42.94
CA GLU A 242 -9.25 -45.43 -43.76
C GLU A 242 -10.01 -46.76 -43.66
N THR A 243 -10.69 -47.03 -42.54
CA THR A 243 -11.50 -48.25 -42.36
C THR A 243 -12.85 -48.23 -43.09
N LYS A 244 -13.27 -47.10 -43.67
CA LYS A 244 -14.54 -46.95 -44.40
C LYS A 244 -14.40 -46.95 -45.93
N GLN A 245 -13.20 -47.10 -46.47
CA GLN A 245 -12.94 -47.12 -47.92
C GLN A 245 -12.58 -48.50 -48.49
N SER A 246 -12.63 -49.55 -47.67
CA SER A 246 -12.29 -50.94 -48.04
C SER A 246 -13.47 -51.94 -47.93
N GLY A 247 -14.72 -51.44 -47.99
CA GLY A 247 -15.95 -52.25 -48.01
C GLY A 247 -16.70 -52.11 -49.32
#